data_AF-A0A7H1N374-F1
#
_entry.id   AF-A0A7H1N374-F1
#
_cell.length_a   1.000
_cell.length_b   1.000
_cell.length_c   1.000
_cell.angle_alpha   90.00
_cell.angle_beta   90.00
_cell.angle_gamma   90.00
#
_symmetry.space_group_name_H-M   'P 1'
#
loop_
_entity.id
_entity.type
_entity.pdbx_description
1 polymer ?
#
loop_
_entity_poly.entity_id
_entity_poly.type
_entity_poly.pdbx_seq_one_letter_code
_entity_poly.pdbx_strand_id
1 'polypeptide(L)' 'MTLCFLPEQIEQCPIARLKPYANNARTHAGDQVAKLAASLVEYGWTAPVMVTDDGEIVAGHAGISLAERRAAPDAG' A
#
# COMPACT_ATOMS: atom_id res chain seq x y z
N MET A 1 5.48 -26.39 -12.86
CA MET A 1 4.38 -26.22 -11.90
C MET A 1 4.56 -24.86 -11.23
N THR A 2 3.79 -23.87 -11.63
CA THR A 2 3.78 -22.56 -10.97
C THR A 2 2.94 -22.69 -9.71
N LEU A 3 3.46 -22.24 -8.57
CA LEU A 3 2.73 -22.23 -7.31
C LEU A 3 1.60 -21.21 -7.43
N CYS A 4 0.34 -21.61 -7.23
CA CYS A 4 -0.83 -20.77 -7.42
C CYS A 4 -0.90 -19.52 -6.51
N PHE A 5 0.01 -19.42 -5.54
CA PHE A 5 0.11 -18.31 -4.59
C PHE A 5 1.26 -17.34 -4.90
N LEU A 6 2.13 -17.65 -5.87
CA LEU A 6 3.16 -16.72 -6.30
C LEU A 6 2.55 -15.69 -7.26
N PRO A 7 2.87 -14.41 -7.11
CA PRO A 7 2.43 -13.40 -8.07
C PRO A 7 3.02 -13.72 -9.46
N GLU A 8 2.18 -13.62 -10.48
CA GLU A 8 2.59 -13.81 -11.87
C GLU A 8 3.49 -12.66 -12.35
N GLN A 9 3.29 -11.45 -11.80
CA GLN A 9 4.06 -10.26 -12.13
C GLN A 9 4.24 -9.35 -10.90
N ILE A 10 5.45 -8.81 -10.71
CA ILE A 10 5.75 -7.78 -9.70
C ILE A 10 6.43 -6.64 -10.44
N GLU A 11 5.87 -5.43 -10.33
CA GLU A 11 6.40 -4.24 -10.98
C GLU A 11 6.45 -3.06 -10.02
N GLN A 12 7.35 -2.12 -10.31
CA GLN A 12 7.33 -0.82 -9.65
C GLN A 12 6.29 0.06 -10.34
N CYS A 13 5.31 0.53 -9.56
CA CYS A 13 4.21 1.35 -10.05
C CYS A 13 4.19 2.70 -9.29
N PRO A 14 3.98 3.85 -9.98
CA PRO A 14 3.73 5.11 -9.30
C PRO A 14 2.45 5.02 -8.47
N ILE A 15 2.48 5.57 -7.25
CA ILE A 15 1.34 5.57 -6.32
C ILE A 15 0.11 6.24 -6.96
N ALA A 16 0.31 7.28 -7.77
CA ALA A 16 -0.76 7.99 -8.48
C ALA A 16 -1.56 7.13 -9.48
N ARG A 17 -1.05 5.95 -9.88
CA ARG A 17 -1.77 5.02 -10.75
C ARG A 17 -2.69 4.08 -9.95
N LEU A 18 -2.53 4.03 -8.63
CA LEU A 18 -3.29 3.16 -7.75
C LEU A 18 -4.61 3.83 -7.34
N LYS A 19 -5.70 3.09 -7.46
CA LYS A 19 -7.04 3.53 -7.06
C LYS A 19 -7.38 2.91 -5.70
N PRO A 20 -7.59 3.72 -4.64
CA PRO A 20 -8.09 3.19 -3.39
C PRO A 20 -9.49 2.61 -3.57
N TYR A 21 -9.71 1.39 -3.06
CA TYR A 21 -11.02 0.77 -3.10
C TYR A 21 -12.02 1.59 -2.27
N ALA A 22 -13.07 2.08 -2.91
CA ALA A 22 -14.02 3.02 -2.31
C ALA A 22 -14.76 2.45 -1.10
N ASN A 23 -14.89 1.13 -1.02
CA ASN A 23 -15.60 0.44 0.06
C ASN A 23 -14.64 -0.18 1.10
N ASN A 24 -13.41 0.34 1.21
CA ASN A 24 -12.48 -0.08 2.23
C ASN A 24 -12.97 0.40 3.62
N ALA A 25 -13.75 -0.44 4.30
CA ALA A 25 -14.32 -0.17 5.62
C ALA A 25 -13.28 -0.07 6.76
N ARG A 26 -12.00 -0.36 6.49
CA ARG A 26 -10.94 -0.36 7.50
C ARG A 26 -10.21 0.98 7.51
N THR A 27 -10.78 1.94 8.22
CA THR A 27 -10.06 3.14 8.63
C THR A 27 -9.16 2.80 9.82
N HIS A 28 -7.85 2.88 9.64
CA HIS A 28 -6.90 2.65 10.73
C HIS A 28 -6.92 3.83 11.70
N ALA A 29 -7.04 3.54 13.00
CA ALA A 29 -6.84 4.56 14.04
C ALA A 29 -5.40 5.11 13.95
N GLY A 30 -5.20 6.38 14.31
CA GLY A 30 -3.92 7.09 14.13
C GLY A 30 -2.71 6.38 14.75
N ASP A 31 -2.88 5.73 15.90
CA ASP A 31 -1.82 4.95 16.57
C ASP A 31 -1.32 3.76 15.72
N GLN A 32 -2.23 3.14 14.97
CA GLN A 32 -1.91 2.03 14.07
C GLN A 32 -1.15 2.52 12.83
N VAL A 33 -1.47 3.72 12.35
CA VAL A 33 -0.73 4.38 11.25
C VAL A 33 0.69 4.72 11.69
N ALA A 34 0.89 5.21 12.92
CA ALA A 34 2.21 5.51 13.45
C ALA A 34 3.10 4.26 13.55
N LYS A 35 2.55 3.14 14.05
CA LYS A 35 3.26 1.85 14.08
C LYS A 35 3.62 1.33 12.69
N LEU A 36 2.68 1.43 11.75
CA LEU A 36 2.95 1.04 10.36
C LEU A 36 4.03 1.93 9.73
N ALA A 37 4.04 3.22 10.05
CA ALA A 37 5.07 4.14 9.58
C ALA A 37 6.45 3.83 10.14
N ALA A 38 6.55 3.56 11.45
CA ALA A 38 7.80 3.12 12.05
C ALA A 38 8.31 1.83 11.38
N SER A 39 7.44 0.85 11.15
CA SER A 39 7.80 -0.39 10.46
C SER A 39 8.23 -0.17 9.01
N LEU A 40 7.58 0.72 8.27
CA LEU A 40 7.94 1.03 6.88
C LEU A 40 9.27 1.81 6.80
N VAL A 41 9.61 2.61 7.81
CA VAL A 41 10.91 3.28 7.90
C VAL A 41 12.02 2.28 8.25
N GLU A 42 11.76 1.37 9.19
CA GLU A 42 12.75 0.42 9.68
C GLU A 42 13.02 -0.73 8.70
N TYR A 43 11.97 -1.27 8.07
CA TYR A 43 12.05 -2.47 7.23
C TYR A 43 11.73 -2.24 5.76
N GLY A 44 11.21 -1.07 5.39
CA GLY A 44 10.72 -0.84 4.04
C GLY A 44 9.48 -1.69 3.72
N TRP A 45 9.22 -1.85 2.42
CA TRP A 45 8.09 -2.63 1.92
C TRP A 45 8.39 -4.13 1.95
N THR A 46 7.74 -4.87 2.85
CA THR A 46 7.99 -6.31 3.03
C THR A 46 7.12 -7.19 2.14
N ALA A 47 5.98 -6.69 1.65
CA ALA A 47 5.06 -7.42 0.78
C ALA A 47 4.47 -6.50 -0.31
N PRO A 48 4.39 -6.94 -1.57
CA PRO A 48 3.86 -6.12 -2.66
C PRO A 48 2.38 -5.76 -2.43
N VAL A 49 1.97 -4.60 -2.96
CA VAL A 49 0.57 -4.18 -2.99
C VAL A 49 -0.15 -4.97 -4.06
N MET A 50 -1.26 -5.61 -3.70
CA MET A 50 -2.06 -6.38 -4.64
C MET A 50 -3.09 -5.47 -5.27
N VAL A 51 -3.14 -5.47 -6.60
CA VAL A 51 -4.00 -4.61 -7.40
C VAL A 51 -4.77 -5.44 -8.42
N THR A 52 -5.94 -4.95 -8.82
CA THR A 52 -6.62 -5.43 -10.03
C THR A 52 -5.91 -4.90 -11.27
N ASP A 53 -6.24 -5.45 -12.44
CA ASP A 53 -5.70 -4.98 -13.74
C ASP A 53 -5.97 -3.48 -13.98
N ASP A 54 -7.13 -3.00 -13.52
CA ASP A 54 -7.54 -1.59 -13.58
C ASP A 54 -6.84 -0.66 -12.55
N GLY A 55 -5.94 -1.21 -11.74
CA GLY A 55 -5.17 -0.51 -10.72
C GLY A 55 -5.88 -0.30 -9.39
N GLU A 56 -7.01 -0.99 -9.14
CA GLU A 56 -7.71 -0.92 -7.85
C GLU A 56 -6.99 -1.74 -6.78
N ILE A 57 -6.72 -1.14 -5.63
CA ILE A 57 -6.02 -1.81 -4.54
C ILE A 57 -6.94 -2.84 -3.90
N VAL A 58 -6.52 -4.11 -3.94
CA VAL A 58 -7.20 -5.24 -3.28
C VAL A 58 -6.64 -5.46 -1.88
N ALA A 59 -5.31 -5.34 -1.72
CA ALA A 59 -4.64 -5.46 -0.41
C ALA A 59 -3.41 -4.56 -0.33
N GLY A 60 -3.15 -4.01 0.86
CA GLY A 60 -2.01 -3.11 1.12
C GLY A 60 -2.38 -1.63 1.24
N HIS A 61 -3.67 -1.28 1.37
CA HIS A 61 -4.15 0.11 1.48
C HIS A 61 -3.45 0.94 2.54
N ALA A 62 -3.08 0.34 3.67
CA ALA A 62 -2.44 1.04 4.78
C ALA A 62 -1.03 1.55 4.42
N GLY A 63 -0.25 0.75 3.66
CA GLY A 63 1.05 1.17 3.16
C GLY A 63 0.95 2.29 2.12
N ILE A 64 -0.04 2.20 1.22
CA ILE A 64 -0.31 3.25 0.24
C ILE A 64 -0.75 4.54 0.92
N SER A 65 -1.71 4.48 1.84
CA SER A 65 -2.19 5.65 2.58
C SER A 65 -1.06 6.38 3.31
N LEU A 66 -0.08 5.63 3.83
CA LEU A 66 1.10 6.23 4.45
C LEU A 66 2.04 6.85 3.41
N ALA A 67 2.35 6.12 2.33
CA ALA A 67 3.25 6.63 1.30
C ALA A 67 2.67 7.87 0.62
N GLU A 68 1.35 7.98 0.44
CA GLU A 68 0.67 9.21 0.01
C GLU A 68 0.92 10.36 0.99
N ARG A 69 0.76 10.11 2.29
CA ARG A 69 1.03 11.11 3.35
C ARG A 69 2.48 11.57 3.39
N ARG A 70 3.43 10.70 3.03
CA ARG A 70 4.87 10.99 3.02
C ARG A 70 5.37 11.56 1.69
N ALA A 71 4.69 11.26 0.58
CA ALA A 71 4.98 11.84 -0.73
C ALA A 71 4.42 13.26 -0.85
N ALA A 72 3.43 13.63 -0.05
CA ALA A 72 3.10 15.03 0.18
C ALA A 72 4.31 15.71 0.84
N PRO A 73 4.88 16.78 0.25
CA PRO A 73 5.94 17.55 0.89
C PRO A 73 5.39 18.08 2.22
N ASP A 74 6.19 17.98 3.27
CA ASP A 74 5.89 18.38 4.65
C ASP A 74 4.98 19.62 4.72
N ALA A 75 3.70 19.40 5.00
CA ALA A 75 2.83 20.45 5.53
C ALA A 75 2.98 20.42 7.06
N GLY A 76 4.07 21.01 7.54
CA GLY A 76 4.40 21.14 8.96
C GLY A 76 5.83 21.58 9.19
#